data_AF-F5P2P3-F1
#
_entry.id   AF-F5P2P3-F1
#
_cell.length_a   1.000
_cell.length_b   1.000
_cell.length_c   1.000
_cell.angle_alpha   90.00
_cell.angle_beta   90.00
_cell.angle_gamma   90.00
#
_symmetry.space_group_name_H-M   'P 1'
#
loop_
_entity.id
_entity.type
_entity.pdbx_description
1 polymer ?
#
loop_
_entity_poly.entity_id
_entity_poly.type
_entity_poly.pdbx_seq_one_letter_code
_entity_poly.pdbx_strand_id
1 'polypeptide(L)'
;MSNAADAQKAADNKKPVNSWTCEDFLAVDESFQPTAVGFAEALNNKDKPEDAVLDVQGIATVTPAIVQACTQDKQANFKDKVKGEWDKIKKDM
;
A
#
# COMPACT_ATOMS: atom_id res chain seq x y z
N MET A 1 -7.38 22.94 -9.21
CA MET A 1 -7.27 22.20 -10.49
C MET A 1 -6.13 21.19 -10.36
N SER A 2 -6.19 20.27 -9.40
CA SER A 2 -5.01 19.49 -8.97
C SER A 2 -5.23 17.96 -9.08
N ASN A 3 -6.44 17.46 -8.79
CA ASN A 3 -6.68 16.00 -8.75
C ASN A 3 -6.42 15.24 -10.07
N ALA A 4 -6.61 15.88 -11.23
CA ALA A 4 -6.44 15.17 -12.50
C ALA A 4 -4.96 14.88 -12.81
N ALA A 5 -4.06 15.80 -12.45
CA ALA A 5 -2.62 15.63 -12.69
C ALA A 5 -2.01 14.60 -11.72
N ASP A 6 -2.45 14.60 -10.47
CA ASP A 6 -1.99 13.65 -9.45
C ASP A 6 -2.51 12.23 -9.76
N ALA A 7 -3.78 12.09 -10.14
CA ALA A 7 -4.34 10.80 -10.58
C ALA A 7 -3.64 10.25 -11.84
N GLN A 8 -3.23 11.12 -12.76
CA GLN A 8 -2.53 10.72 -13.97
C GLN A 8 -1.09 10.27 -13.71
N LYS A 9 -0.41 10.87 -12.71
CA LYS A 9 0.92 10.45 -12.26
C LYS A 9 0.91 9.06 -11.60
N ALA A 10 -0.16 8.73 -10.87
CA ALA A 10 -0.40 7.39 -10.36
C ALA A 10 -0.73 6.38 -11.47
N ALA A 11 -1.55 6.77 -12.46
CA ALA A 11 -1.94 5.93 -13.59
C ALA A 11 -0.78 5.61 -14.55
N ASP A 12 0.21 6.49 -14.67
CA ASP A 12 1.41 6.28 -15.48
C ASP A 12 2.49 5.45 -14.76
N ASN A 13 2.31 5.11 -13.48
CA ASN A 13 3.22 4.24 -12.75
C ASN A 13 3.03 2.77 -13.16
N LYS A 14 3.66 2.40 -14.28
CA LYS A 14 3.64 1.03 -14.83
C LYS A 14 4.58 0.06 -14.11
N LYS A 15 5.25 0.47 -13.04
CA LYS A 15 6.12 -0.42 -12.28
C LYS A 15 5.27 -1.49 -11.59
N PRO A 16 5.72 -2.76 -11.55
CA PRO A 16 5.08 -3.76 -10.68
C PRO A 16 5.10 -3.30 -9.22
N VAL A 17 4.04 -3.56 -8.46
CA VAL A 17 3.93 -3.13 -7.04
C VAL A 17 5.08 -3.67 -6.18
N ASN A 18 5.62 -4.85 -6.49
CA ASN A 18 6.82 -5.39 -5.83
C ASN A 18 8.07 -4.50 -5.99
N SER A 19 8.10 -3.62 -6.98
CA SER A 19 9.20 -2.71 -7.30
C SER A 19 8.92 -1.26 -6.87
N TRP A 20 7.78 -0.99 -6.23
CA TRP A 20 7.44 0.35 -5.78
C TRP A 20 8.28 0.76 -4.58
N THR A 21 8.71 2.01 -4.58
CA THR A 21 9.15 2.69 -3.36
C THR A 21 7.97 3.31 -2.61
N CYS A 22 8.20 3.77 -1.39
CA CYS A 22 7.24 4.59 -0.66
C CYS A 22 6.88 5.89 -1.40
N GLU A 23 7.80 6.46 -2.18
CA GLU A 23 7.51 7.61 -3.04
C GLU A 23 6.50 7.27 -4.15
N ASP A 24 6.64 6.09 -4.77
CA ASP A 24 5.69 5.59 -5.76
C ASP A 24 4.29 5.40 -5.14
N PHE A 25 4.21 4.90 -3.90
CA PHE A 25 2.95 4.76 -3.17
C PHE A 25 2.32 6.12 -2.80
N LEU A 26 3.12 7.07 -2.29
CA LEU A 26 2.62 8.40 -1.91
C LEU A 26 2.12 9.22 -3.09
N ALA A 27 2.51 8.87 -4.32
CA ALA A 27 1.99 9.47 -5.54
C ALA A 27 0.61 8.94 -5.94
N VAL A 28 0.13 7.84 -5.32
CA VAL A 28 -1.22 7.32 -5.53
C VAL A 28 -2.23 8.24 -4.84
N ASP A 29 -3.31 8.58 -5.55
CA ASP A 29 -4.43 9.33 -5.00
C ASP A 29 -4.94 8.64 -3.72
N GLU A 30 -5.20 9.45 -2.68
CA GLU A 30 -5.55 8.97 -1.34
C GLU A 30 -6.73 7.98 -1.35
N SER A 31 -7.69 8.14 -2.26
CA SER A 31 -8.84 7.24 -2.38
C SER A 31 -8.47 5.83 -2.87
N PHE A 32 -7.33 5.67 -3.52
CA PHE A 32 -6.82 4.39 -4.03
C PHE A 32 -5.65 3.83 -3.22
N GLN A 33 -5.14 4.56 -2.23
CA GLN A 33 -4.08 4.04 -1.34
C GLN A 33 -4.49 2.75 -0.61
N PRO A 34 -5.72 2.61 -0.07
CA PRO A 34 -6.16 1.34 0.51
C PRO A 34 -6.14 0.18 -0.51
N THR A 35 -6.43 0.45 -1.78
CA THR A 35 -6.35 -0.55 -2.86
C THR A 35 -4.91 -1.00 -3.10
N ALA A 36 -3.95 -0.06 -3.13
CA ALA A 36 -2.54 -0.40 -3.28
C ALA A 36 -2.01 -1.22 -2.09
N VAL A 37 -2.44 -0.89 -0.86
CA VAL A 37 -2.12 -1.64 0.36
C VAL A 37 -2.67 -3.05 0.30
N GLY A 38 -3.95 -3.22 -0.04
CA GLY A 38 -4.57 -4.54 -0.19
C GLY A 38 -3.89 -5.40 -1.26
N PHE A 39 -3.48 -4.80 -2.38
CA PHE A 39 -2.74 -5.53 -3.41
C PHE A 39 -1.34 -5.96 -2.94
N ALA A 40 -0.63 -5.09 -2.22
CA ALA A 40 0.67 -5.43 -1.65
C ALA A 40 0.57 -6.50 -0.55
N GLU A 41 -0.50 -6.49 0.26
CA GLU A 41 -0.80 -7.50 1.27
C GLU A 41 -1.12 -8.85 0.62
N ALA A 42 -1.97 -8.87 -0.42
CA ALA A 42 -2.26 -10.08 -1.19
C ALA A 42 -0.99 -10.69 -1.83
N LEU A 43 -0.05 -9.85 -2.30
CA LEU A 43 1.25 -10.29 -2.83
C LEU A 43 2.22 -10.79 -1.74
N ASN A 44 1.95 -10.52 -0.46
CA ASN A 44 2.69 -11.08 0.67
C ASN A 44 2.12 -12.43 1.12
N ASN A 45 0.83 -12.67 0.90
CA ASN A 45 0.21 -13.97 1.12
C ASN A 45 0.65 -14.95 0.01
N LYS A 46 1.17 -16.12 0.40
CA LYS A 46 1.73 -17.12 -0.53
C LYS A 46 0.71 -18.18 -0.97
N ASP A 47 -0.53 -18.04 -0.50
CA ASP A 47 -1.62 -18.96 -0.77
C ASP A 47 -2.36 -18.61 -2.07
N LYS A 48 -3.27 -19.49 -2.48
CA LYS A 48 -4.04 -19.29 -3.70
C LYS A 48 -4.97 -18.07 -3.54
N PRO A 49 -5.09 -17.19 -4.55
CA PRO A 49 -5.94 -15.99 -4.44
C PRO A 49 -7.40 -16.28 -4.10
N GLU A 50 -7.93 -17.43 -4.50
CA GLU A 50 -9.30 -17.85 -4.21
C GLU A 50 -9.59 -18.10 -2.72
N ASP A 51 -8.56 -18.37 -1.92
CA ASP A 51 -8.67 -18.62 -0.48
C ASP A 51 -8.33 -17.36 0.35
N ALA A 52 -7.88 -16.28 -0.30
CA ALA A 52 -7.48 -15.05 0.36
C ALA A 52 -8.71 -14.29 0.90
N VAL A 53 -8.70 -14.03 2.20
CA VAL A 53 -9.70 -13.16 2.84
C VAL A 53 -9.23 -11.72 2.73
N LEU A 54 -10.03 -10.88 2.06
CA LEU A 54 -9.80 -9.44 2.03
C LEU A 54 -10.16 -8.83 3.39
N ASP A 55 -9.15 -8.57 4.23
CA ASP A 55 -9.32 -7.90 5.52
C ASP A 55 -9.52 -6.39 5.33
N VAL A 56 -10.73 -5.99 4.97
CA VAL A 56 -11.10 -4.59 4.72
C VAL A 56 -10.82 -3.71 5.94
N GLN A 57 -11.09 -4.22 7.15
CA GLN A 57 -10.90 -3.46 8.38
C GLN A 57 -9.41 -3.31 8.72
N GLY A 58 -8.63 -4.38 8.56
CA GLY A 58 -7.17 -4.35 8.68
C GLY A 58 -6.55 -3.37 7.70
N ILE A 59 -6.95 -3.42 6.42
CA ILE A 59 -6.49 -2.48 5.38
C ILE A 59 -6.82 -1.03 5.76
N ALA A 60 -8.07 -0.76 6.14
CA ALA A 60 -8.49 0.60 6.52
C ALA A 60 -7.69 1.12 7.73
N THR A 61 -7.37 0.25 8.69
CA THR A 61 -6.61 0.59 9.89
C THR A 61 -5.12 0.81 9.59
N VAL A 62 -4.52 -0.02 8.74
CA VAL A 62 -3.07 0.02 8.45
C VAL A 62 -2.68 1.09 7.44
N THR A 63 -3.58 1.47 6.54
CA THR A 63 -3.29 2.44 5.47
C THR A 63 -2.73 3.76 6.01
N PRO A 64 -3.35 4.45 7.00
CA PRO A 64 -2.77 5.70 7.53
C PRO A 64 -1.39 5.50 8.18
N ALA A 65 -1.14 4.36 8.82
CA ALA A 65 0.17 4.04 9.40
C ALA A 65 1.24 3.88 8.30
N ILE A 66 0.89 3.23 7.18
CA ILE A 66 1.78 3.08 6.02
C ILE A 66 2.06 4.43 5.35
N VAL A 67 1.05 5.29 5.18
CA VAL A 67 1.22 6.66 4.67
C VAL A 67 2.21 7.44 5.54
N GLN A 68 2.05 7.37 6.87
CA GLN A 68 2.98 8.01 7.81
C GLN A 68 4.40 7.42 7.68
N ALA A 69 4.53 6.10 7.68
CA ALA A 69 5.83 5.43 7.58
C ALA A 69 6.54 5.74 6.25
N CYS A 70 5.81 5.79 5.14
CA CYS A 70 6.33 6.13 3.83
C CYS A 70 6.69 7.62 3.71
N THR A 71 5.98 8.50 4.40
CA THR A 71 6.33 9.93 4.46
C THR A 71 7.68 10.14 5.14
N GLN A 72 7.99 9.33 6.15
CA GLN A 72 9.27 9.36 6.87
C GLN A 72 10.43 8.74 6.09
N ASP A 73 10.15 7.79 5.20
CA ASP A 73 11.16 7.03 4.46
C ASP A 73 10.71 6.74 3.02
N LYS A 74 10.84 7.75 2.16
CA LYS A 74 10.35 7.73 0.78
C LYS A 74 11.06 6.70 -0.11
N GLN A 75 12.29 6.30 0.23
CA GLN A 75 13.11 5.39 -0.59
C GLN A 75 12.94 3.92 -0.20
N ALA A 76 12.29 3.63 0.92
CA ALA A 76 11.97 2.26 1.31
C ALA A 76 11.13 1.53 0.26
N ASN A 77 11.28 0.21 0.20
CA ASN A 77 10.38 -0.63 -0.57
C ASN A 77 8.98 -0.60 0.06
N PHE A 78 7.96 -0.31 -0.76
CA PHE A 78 6.59 -0.18 -0.30
C PHE A 78 6.03 -1.48 0.28
N LYS A 79 6.27 -2.62 -0.38
CA LYS A 79 5.75 -3.92 0.06
C LYS A 79 6.32 -4.33 1.42
N ASP A 80 7.60 -4.06 1.65
CA ASP A 80 8.24 -4.33 2.95
C ASP A 80 7.66 -3.43 4.05
N LYS A 81 7.35 -2.17 3.74
CA LYS A 81 6.66 -1.27 4.69
C LYS A 81 5.24 -1.74 4.99
N VAL A 82 4.46 -2.15 3.99
CA VAL A 82 3.13 -2.75 4.18
C VAL A 82 3.23 -3.95 5.12
N LYS A 83 4.15 -4.89 4.84
CA LYS A 83 4.38 -6.05 5.69
C LYS A 83 4.74 -5.64 7.13
N GLY A 84 5.68 -4.71 7.28
CA GLY A 84 6.17 -4.27 8.59
C GLY A 84 5.11 -3.58 9.44
N GLU A 85 4.31 -2.68 8.87
CA GLU A 85 3.22 -2.02 9.60
C GLU A 85 2.06 -2.98 9.89
N TRP A 86 1.75 -3.87 8.96
CA TRP A 86 0.74 -4.91 9.17
C TRP A 86 1.12 -5.86 10.31
N ASP A 87 2.38 -6.30 10.36
CA ASP A 87 2.91 -7.16 11.42
C ASP A 87 2.92 -6.49 12.80
N LYS A 88 2.84 -5.15 12.88
CA LYS A 88 2.65 -4.43 14.16
C LYS A 88 1.19 -4.48 14.60
N ILE A 89 0.26 -4.16 13.69
CA ILE A 89 -1.18 -4.15 14.01
C ILE A 89 -1.66 -5.55 14.39
N LYS A 90 -1.20 -6.60 13.71
CA LYS A 90 -1.50 -8.00 14.08
C LYS A 90 -1.02 -8.40 15.48
N LYS A 91 -0.02 -7.72 16.06
CA LYS A 91 0.43 -7.97 17.44
C LYS A 91 -0.42 -7.24 18.47
N ASP A 92 -1.13 -6.20 18.04
CA ASP A 92 -1.97 -5.36 18.88
C ASP A 92 -3.45 -5.79 18.85
N MET A 93 -3.81 -6.72 17.94
CA MET A 93 -5.11 -7.39 17.82
C MET A 93 -5.09 -8.77 18.48
#